data_AF-A0A1F6LGD8-F1
#
_entry.id   AF-A0A1F6LGD8-F1
#
_cell.length_a   1.000
_cell.length_b   1.000
_cell.length_c   1.000
_cell.angle_alpha   90.00
_cell.angle_beta   90.00
_cell.angle_gamma   90.00
#
_symmetry.space_group_name_H-M   'P 1'
#
loop_
_entity.id
_entity.type
_entity.pdbx_description
1 polymer ?
#
loop_
_entity_poly.entity_id
_entity_poly.type
_entity_poly.pdbx_seq_one_letter_code
_entity_poly.pdbx_strand_id
1 'polypeptide(L)'
;MAGPVLFYRDQYLPDVGLKRMAQMRELADLIEHPEEVSAISQREAQEMLIKISRLQTALLIRAVVPAVENCSDEKLPDRDRLLTPEETGKRLGRSVRWIYRNAKNLPFAVKLSRKCLRFSEARLTKWIDQKLAMNRCSPSDKDRRRTP
;
A
#
# COMPACT_ATOMS: atom_id res chain seq x y z
N MET A 1 21.04 -59.75 -14.14
CA MET A 1 19.91 -60.13 -15.02
C MET A 1 18.72 -60.46 -14.13
N ALA A 2 17.92 -59.44 -13.81
CA ALA A 2 16.64 -59.49 -13.08
C ALA A 2 16.08 -58.08 -13.31
N GLY A 3 14.97 -57.81 -13.98
CA GLY A 3 13.71 -58.50 -14.26
C GLY A 3 12.69 -57.34 -14.32
N PRO A 4 11.84 -57.19 -15.34
CA PRO A 4 10.95 -56.03 -15.44
C PRO A 4 9.67 -56.30 -14.62
N VAL A 5 9.43 -55.51 -13.58
CA VAL A 5 8.21 -55.59 -12.78
C VAL A 5 7.15 -54.65 -13.37
N LEU A 6 6.39 -55.23 -14.28
CA LEU A 6 4.93 -55.19 -14.39
C LEU A 6 4.11 -54.20 -13.51
N PHE A 7 3.22 -53.48 -14.22
CA PHE A 7 1.85 -53.06 -13.87
C PHE A 7 1.61 -52.21 -12.61
N TYR A 8 1.15 -50.98 -12.82
CA TYR A 8 -0.15 -50.59 -12.26
C TYR A 8 -0.99 -49.87 -13.32
N ARG A 9 -2.20 -50.40 -13.47
CA ARG A 9 -3.29 -50.01 -14.36
C ARG A 9 -4.24 -49.11 -13.56
N ASP A 10 -4.83 -48.17 -14.28
CA ASP A 10 -6.13 -47.55 -14.04
C ASP A 10 -6.28 -46.42 -13.00
N GLN A 11 -7.09 -45.46 -13.44
CA GLN A 11 -7.88 -44.49 -12.70
C GLN A 11 -7.16 -43.26 -12.12
N TYR A 12 -7.22 -42.15 -12.85
CA TYR A 12 -7.98 -40.95 -12.44
C TYR A 12 -8.12 -39.99 -13.65
N LEU A 13 -9.23 -40.12 -14.40
CA LEU A 13 -9.85 -38.97 -15.10
C LEU A 13 -10.60 -38.13 -14.05
N PRO A 14 -10.84 -36.82 -14.21
CA PRO A 14 -11.38 -36.26 -15.45
C PRO A 14 -10.82 -34.88 -15.90
N ASP A 15 -10.80 -34.63 -17.20
CA ASP A 15 -11.49 -33.57 -17.97
C ASP A 15 -11.85 -32.19 -17.36
N VAL A 16 -11.27 -31.73 -16.25
CA VAL A 16 -11.58 -30.38 -15.70
C VAL A 16 -10.74 -29.27 -16.33
N GLY A 17 -9.69 -29.61 -17.08
CA GLY A 17 -8.74 -28.65 -17.65
C GLY A 17 -9.19 -28.01 -18.97
N LEU A 18 -9.92 -28.74 -19.83
CA LEU A 18 -10.22 -28.25 -21.18
C LEU A 18 -11.51 -27.39 -21.26
N LYS A 19 -12.48 -27.59 -20.37
CA LYS A 19 -13.71 -26.77 -20.37
C LYS A 19 -13.54 -25.36 -19.83
N ARG A 20 -12.42 -25.04 -19.16
CA ARG A 20 -12.12 -23.66 -18.72
C ARG A 20 -11.48 -22.79 -19.80
N MET A 21 -10.96 -23.40 -20.86
CA MET A 21 -10.30 -22.71 -21.98
C MET A 21 -11.28 -22.39 -23.13
N ALA A 22 -12.47 -22.98 -23.12
CA ALA A 22 -13.37 -22.95 -24.26
C ALA A 22 -14.16 -21.65 -24.46
N GLN A 23 -14.06 -20.62 -23.59
CA GLN A 23 -14.79 -19.37 -23.85
C GLN A 23 -14.37 -18.16 -23.00
N MET A 24 -13.09 -18.03 -22.65
CA MET A 24 -12.58 -16.71 -22.28
C MET A 24 -12.21 -15.99 -23.58
N ARG A 25 -13.19 -15.58 -24.39
CA ARG A 25 -12.91 -14.65 -25.49
C ARG A 25 -12.34 -13.39 -24.86
N GLU A 26 -11.07 -13.10 -25.17
CA GLU A 26 -10.41 -11.97 -24.56
C GLU A 26 -10.90 -10.68 -25.21
N LEU A 27 -10.81 -9.57 -24.47
CA LEU A 27 -11.16 -8.25 -24.98
C LEU A 27 -10.33 -7.92 -26.25
N ALA A 28 -9.10 -8.42 -26.34
CA ALA A 28 -8.22 -8.23 -27.49
C ALA A 28 -8.80 -8.82 -28.77
N ASP A 29 -9.27 -10.08 -28.72
CA ASP A 29 -9.84 -10.78 -29.88
C ASP A 29 -11.07 -10.04 -30.43
N LEU A 30 -11.92 -9.51 -29.54
CA LEU A 30 -13.13 -8.77 -29.93
C LEU A 30 -12.84 -7.36 -30.43
N ILE A 31 -11.71 -6.77 -30.05
CA ILE A 31 -11.23 -5.51 -30.62
C ILE A 31 -10.75 -5.74 -32.06
N GLU A 32 -10.07 -6.86 -32.31
CA GLU A 32 -9.59 -7.24 -33.65
C GLU A 32 -10.74 -7.68 -34.58
N HIS A 33 -11.76 -8.33 -34.02
CA HIS A 33 -12.92 -8.86 -34.76
C HIS A 33 -14.26 -8.44 -34.12
N PRO A 34 -14.71 -7.18 -34.31
CA PRO A 34 -15.91 -6.64 -33.67
C PRO A 34 -17.21 -7.30 -34.14
N GLU A 35 -17.25 -7.91 -35.33
CA GLU A 35 -18.38 -8.67 -35.84
C GLU A 35 -18.72 -9.88 -34.96
N GLU A 36 -17.76 -10.39 -34.19
CA GLU A 36 -17.96 -11.52 -33.31
C GLU A 36 -18.75 -11.20 -32.03
N VAL A 37 -18.98 -9.91 -31.76
CA VAL A 37 -19.76 -9.45 -30.60
C VAL A 37 -21.20 -9.97 -30.63
N SER A 38 -21.80 -10.13 -31.81
CA SER A 38 -23.15 -10.67 -31.94
C SER A 38 -23.27 -12.16 -31.58
N ALA A 39 -22.14 -12.89 -31.56
CA ALA A 39 -22.10 -14.29 -31.16
C ALA A 39 -21.99 -14.50 -29.64
N ILE A 40 -21.76 -13.42 -28.88
CA ILE A 40 -21.64 -13.46 -27.41
C ILE A 40 -23.03 -13.49 -26.79
N SER A 41 -23.21 -14.25 -25.71
CA SER A 41 -24.47 -14.23 -24.99
C SER A 41 -24.71 -12.87 -24.32
N GLN A 42 -25.98 -12.50 -24.13
CA GLN A 42 -26.34 -11.23 -23.49
C GLN A 42 -25.71 -11.08 -22.09
N ARG A 43 -25.62 -12.19 -21.33
CA ARG A 43 -25.04 -12.20 -19.98
C ARG A 43 -23.54 -11.95 -20.01
N GLU A 44 -22.81 -12.62 -20.90
CA GLU A 44 -21.37 -12.41 -21.06
C GLU A 44 -21.06 -10.99 -21.52
N ALA A 45 -21.87 -10.42 -22.43
CA ALA A 45 -21.74 -9.04 -22.85
C ALA A 45 -21.92 -8.06 -21.67
N GLN A 46 -22.91 -8.28 -20.80
CA GLN A 46 -23.11 -7.46 -19.59
C GLN A 46 -21.92 -7.54 -18.63
N GLU A 47 -21.42 -8.74 -18.36
CA GLU A 47 -20.25 -8.94 -17.49
C GLU A 47 -19.00 -8.26 -18.07
N MET A 48 -18.83 -8.32 -19.39
CA MET A 48 -17.74 -7.67 -20.10
C MET A 48 -17.85 -6.14 -20.05
N LEU A 49 -19.04 -5.58 -20.23
CA LEU A 49 -19.28 -4.13 -20.10
C LEU A 49 -18.95 -3.60 -18.69
N ILE A 50 -19.24 -4.36 -17.64
CA ILE A 50 -18.84 -3.99 -16.27
C ILE A 50 -17.32 -3.94 -16.13
N LYS A 51 -16.60 -4.91 -16.72
CA LYS A 51 -15.13 -4.91 -16.71
C LYS A 51 -14.57 -3.73 -17.52
N ILE A 52 -15.12 -3.45 -18.69
CA ILE A 52 -14.72 -2.34 -19.57
C ILE A 52 -14.95 -0.99 -18.88
N SER A 53 -16.11 -0.75 -18.27
CA SER A 53 -16.40 0.54 -17.62
C SER A 53 -15.41 0.85 -16.49
N ARG A 54 -15.01 -0.16 -15.72
CA ARG A 54 -13.97 -0.03 -14.68
C ARG A 54 -12.62 0.33 -15.29
N LEU A 55 -12.23 -0.37 -16.36
CA LEU A 55 -10.97 -0.11 -17.07
C LEU A 55 -10.96 1.29 -17.69
N GLN A 56 -12.04 1.66 -18.37
CA GLN A 56 -12.22 2.98 -18.98
C GLN A 56 -12.11 4.10 -17.93
N THR A 57 -12.75 3.93 -16.78
CA THR A 57 -12.67 4.90 -15.68
C THR A 57 -11.24 5.05 -15.17
N ALA A 58 -10.52 3.94 -14.96
CA ALA A 58 -9.13 3.97 -14.52
C ALA A 58 -8.19 4.64 -15.56
N LEU A 59 -8.38 4.32 -16.84
CA LEU A 59 -7.64 4.93 -17.94
C LEU A 59 -7.92 6.43 -18.05
N LEU A 60 -9.18 6.85 -17.89
CA LEU A 60 -9.56 8.26 -17.88
C LEU A 60 -8.87 9.02 -16.74
N ILE A 61 -8.88 8.46 -15.54
CA ILE A 61 -8.16 9.04 -14.39
C ILE A 61 -6.68 9.20 -14.74
N ARG A 62 -6.04 8.18 -15.30
CA ARG A 62 -4.63 8.25 -15.70
C ARG A 62 -4.36 9.27 -16.81
N ALA A 63 -5.29 9.44 -17.75
CA ALA A 63 -5.15 10.35 -18.88
C ALA A 63 -5.35 11.82 -18.50
N VAL A 64 -6.23 12.09 -17.53
CA VAL A 64 -6.63 13.46 -17.14
C VAL A 64 -5.86 13.95 -15.91
N VAL A 65 -5.57 13.07 -14.96
CA VAL A 65 -4.81 13.45 -13.76
C VAL A 65 -3.33 13.46 -14.14
N PRO A 66 -2.65 14.63 -14.07
CA PRO A 66 -1.21 14.66 -14.29
C PRO A 66 -0.57 13.69 -13.31
N ALA A 67 0.44 12.94 -13.77
CA ALA A 67 1.17 12.01 -12.94
C ALA A 67 1.76 12.80 -11.76
N VAL A 68 1.05 12.78 -10.63
CA VAL A 68 1.66 13.09 -9.36
C VAL A 68 2.65 11.95 -9.16
N GLU A 69 3.92 12.28 -9.00
CA GLU A 69 4.97 11.34 -8.59
C GLU A 69 4.69 10.85 -7.16
N ASN A 70 3.56 10.18 -6.95
CA ASN A 70 3.27 9.42 -5.76
C ASN A 70 3.50 7.96 -6.14
N CYS A 71 4.78 7.58 -6.18
CA CYS A 71 5.19 6.19 -6.18
C CYS A 71 4.71 5.56 -4.85
N SER A 72 3.61 4.81 -4.90
CA SER A 72 3.34 3.72 -3.96
C SER A 72 2.21 2.84 -4.50
N ASP A 73 2.51 2.17 -5.61
CA ASP A 73 1.88 0.88 -5.88
C ASP A 73 2.66 -0.21 -5.13
N GLU A 74 1.92 -1.16 -4.59
CA GLU A 74 2.35 -2.25 -3.70
C GLU A 74 2.87 -1.89 -2.28
N LYS A 75 2.03 -2.29 -1.33
CA LYS A 75 2.18 -2.33 0.12
C LYS A 75 3.34 -3.23 0.55
N LEU A 76 4.60 -2.85 0.29
CA LEU A 76 5.71 -3.23 1.17
C LEU A 76 5.45 -2.57 2.53
N PRO A 77 5.77 -3.22 3.68
CA PRO A 77 5.68 -2.55 4.97
C PRO A 77 6.54 -1.30 4.88
N ASP A 78 5.85 -0.16 4.93
CA ASP A 78 6.40 1.18 4.80
C ASP A 78 7.68 1.24 5.64
N ARG A 79 8.83 1.20 4.96
CA ARG A 79 10.13 1.28 5.64
C ARG A 79 10.21 2.69 6.15
N ASP A 80 9.75 2.84 7.39
CA ASP A 80 9.69 4.10 8.12
C ASP A 80 10.92 4.95 7.82
N ARG A 81 10.69 6.09 7.16
CA ARG A 81 11.77 6.93 6.67
C ARG A 81 12.58 7.43 7.87
N LEU A 82 13.87 7.18 7.80
CA LEU A 82 14.81 7.53 8.86
C LEU A 82 15.46 8.90 8.59
N LEU A 83 15.09 9.88 9.40
CA LEU A 83 15.61 11.24 9.37
C LEU A 83 16.98 11.34 10.04
N THR A 84 17.77 12.27 9.52
CA THR A 84 19.02 12.73 10.13
C THR A 84 18.75 13.65 11.33
N PRO A 85 19.72 13.85 12.23
CA PRO A 85 19.65 14.85 13.29
C PRO A 85 19.34 16.26 12.77
N GLU A 86 19.86 16.63 11.60
CA GLU A 86 19.64 17.93 10.95
C GLU A 86 18.19 18.08 10.50
N GLU A 87 17.64 17.10 9.79
CA GLU A 87 16.24 17.10 9.34
C GLU A 87 15.28 17.10 10.54
N THR A 88 15.60 16.32 11.57
CA THR A 88 14.80 16.24 12.80
C THR A 88 14.81 17.58 13.55
N GLY A 89 15.98 18.23 13.62
CA GLY A 89 16.12 19.55 14.21
C GLY A 89 15.30 20.60 13.47
N LYS A 90 15.34 20.60 12.13
CA LYS A 90 14.51 21.49 11.29
C LYS A 90 13.02 21.29 11.55
N ARG A 91 12.56 20.04 11.61
CA ARG A 91 11.14 19.72 11.88
C ARG A 91 10.68 20.12 13.28
N LEU A 92 11.54 19.95 14.29
CA LEU A 92 11.21 20.31 15.67
C LEU A 92 11.46 21.79 16.00
N GLY A 93 12.08 22.55 15.09
CA GLY A 93 12.56 23.91 15.38
C GLY A 93 13.65 23.94 16.46
N ARG A 94 14.50 22.90 16.53
CA ARG A 94 15.56 22.76 17.54
C ARG A 94 16.93 22.59 16.90
N SER A 95 17.97 23.00 17.63
CA SER A 95 19.35 22.83 17.17
C SER A 95 19.78 21.36 17.21
N VAL A 96 20.69 20.98 16.30
CA VAL A 96 21.27 19.62 16.24
C VAL A 96 21.93 19.23 17.58
N ARG A 97 22.58 20.18 18.25
CA ARG A 97 23.16 19.96 19.59
C ARG A 97 22.10 19.57 20.63
N TRP A 98 20.92 20.17 20.56
CA TRP A 98 19.79 19.81 21.43
C TRP A 98 19.30 18.38 21.14
N ILE A 99 19.21 18.01 19.85
CA ILE A 99 18.81 16.67 19.42
C ILE A 99 19.75 15.61 19.99
N TYR A 100 21.07 15.78 19.87
CA TYR A 100 22.03 14.84 20.45
C TYR A 100 21.95 14.75 21.97
N ARG A 101 21.77 15.88 22.66
CA ARG A 101 21.66 15.92 24.11
C ARG A 101 20.41 15.19 24.60
N ASN A 102 19.29 15.34 23.89
CA ASN A 102 18.01 14.82 24.32
C ASN A 102 17.61 13.48 23.67
N ALA A 103 18.43 12.95 22.76
CA ALA A 103 18.14 11.73 21.99
C ALA A 103 17.70 10.53 22.84
N LYS A 104 18.26 10.36 24.04
CA LYS A 104 17.91 9.27 24.97
C LYS A 104 16.47 9.36 25.49
N ASN A 105 15.88 10.55 25.50
CA ASN A 105 14.53 10.81 26.01
C ASN A 105 13.49 10.91 24.89
N LEU A 106 13.90 10.82 23.62
CA LEU A 106 13.01 10.96 22.48
C LEU A 106 12.47 9.59 22.05
N PRO A 107 11.14 9.38 22.02
CA PRO A 107 10.53 8.07 21.74
C PRO A 107 10.65 7.64 20.26
N PHE A 108 11.06 8.56 19.39
CA PHE A 108 11.24 8.34 17.95
C PHE A 108 12.72 8.18 17.56
N ALA A 109 13.64 8.14 18.53
CA ALA A 109 15.05 7.89 18.28
C ALA A 109 15.30 6.40 17.94
N VAL A 110 15.97 6.16 16.82
CA VAL A 110 16.37 4.85 16.32
C VAL A 110 17.90 4.80 16.29
N LYS A 111 18.47 3.97 17.16
CA LYS A 111 19.92 3.74 17.19
C LYS A 111 20.28 2.60 16.25
N LEU A 112 20.84 2.92 15.09
CA LEU A 112 21.29 1.92 14.11
C LEU A 112 22.67 1.37 14.47
N SER A 113 23.54 2.20 15.05
CA SER A 113 24.86 1.78 15.54
C SER A 113 25.37 2.72 16.64
N ARG A 114 26.57 2.46 17.17
CA ARG A 114 27.19 3.29 18.21
C ARG A 114 27.31 4.78 17.82
N LYS A 115 27.52 5.09 16.54
CA LYS A 115 27.69 6.45 16.02
C LYS A 115 26.60 6.88 15.01
N CYS A 116 25.66 6.00 14.66
CA CYS A 116 24.58 6.31 13.72
C CYS A 116 23.26 6.41 14.47
N LEU A 117 22.86 7.66 14.75
CA LEU A 117 21.57 7.99 15.33
C LEU A 117 20.65 8.50 14.22
N ARG A 118 19.47 7.89 14.10
CA ARG A 118 18.42 8.28 13.16
C ARG A 118 17.11 8.45 13.90
N PHE A 119 16.13 9.04 13.22
CA PHE A 119 14.83 9.31 13.80
C PHE A 119 13.73 8.83 12.87
N SER A 120 12.79 8.07 13.44
CA SER A 120 11.59 7.63 12.74
C SER A 120 10.72 8.85 12.38
N GLU A 121 10.44 9.04 11.10
CA GLU A 121 9.53 10.08 10.64
C GLU A 121 8.11 9.83 11.18
N ALA A 122 7.62 8.58 11.09
CA ALA A 122 6.27 8.25 11.53
C ALA A 122 6.05 8.47 13.03
N ARG A 123 7.03 8.08 13.87
CA ARG A 123 6.95 8.28 15.33
C ARG A 123 7.13 9.74 15.72
N LEU A 124 7.94 10.50 14.98
CA LEU A 124 8.10 11.94 15.19
C LEU A 124 6.76 12.66 14.98
N THR A 125 6.08 12.40 13.87
CA THR A 125 4.77 13.00 13.55
C THR A 125 3.75 12.68 14.64
N LYS A 126 3.61 11.39 14.99
CA LYS A 126 2.69 10.96 16.08
C LYS A 126 2.98 11.65 17.41
N TRP A 127 4.26 11.82 17.76
CA TRP A 127 4.65 12.48 19.00
C TRP A 127 4.29 13.97 19.00
N ILE A 128 4.49 14.66 17.87
CA ILE A 128 4.07 16.05 17.70
C ILE A 128 2.55 16.16 17.86
N ASP A 129 1.79 15.31 17.18
CA ASP A 129 0.33 15.31 17.25
C ASP A 129 -0.18 15.07 18.68
N GLN A 130 0.42 14.12 19.40
CA GLN A 130 0.09 13.86 20.79
C GLN A 130 0.38 15.07 21.68
N LYS A 131 1.51 15.75 21.48
CA LYS A 131 1.85 16.97 22.24
C LYS A 131 0.90 18.12 21.94
N LEU A 132 0.52 18.29 20.67
CA LEU A 132 -0.46 19.30 20.28
C LEU A 132 -1.85 18.97 20.83
N ALA A 133 -2.28 17.71 20.80
CA ALA A 133 -3.54 17.27 21.39
C ALA A 133 -3.56 17.49 22.90
N MET A 134 -2.47 17.15 23.61
CA MET A 134 -2.35 17.40 25.05
C MET A 134 -2.42 18.90 25.36
N ASN A 135 -1.73 19.73 24.58
CA ASN A 135 -1.77 21.19 24.76
C ASN A 135 -3.16 21.77 24.49
N ARG A 136 -3.91 21.19 23.55
CA ARG A 136 -5.31 21.59 23.23
C ARG A 136 -6.31 21.10 24.27
N CYS A 137 -6.09 19.94 24.88
CA CYS A 137 -6.99 19.33 25.86
C CYS A 137 -6.68 19.72 27.30
N SER A 138 -5.61 20.47 27.57
CA SER A 138 -5.32 20.95 28.92
C SER A 138 -6.30 22.07 29.28
N PRO A 139 -7.26 21.85 30.19
CA PRO A 139 -8.04 22.94 30.75
C PRO A 139 -7.06 23.72 31.61
N SER A 140 -6.71 24.92 31.14
CA SER A 140 -5.85 25.82 31.87
C SER A 140 -6.37 26.00 33.30
N ASP A 141 -5.56 25.57 34.27
CA ASP A 141 -5.66 25.65 35.74
C ASP A 141 -5.80 27.10 36.29
N LYS A 142 -6.35 28.03 35.49
CA LYS A 142 -6.52 29.44 35.83
C LYS A 142 -7.82 29.72 36.59
N ASP A 143 -8.73 28.75 36.66
CA ASP A 143 -10.03 28.89 37.37
C ASP A 143 -10.00 28.53 38.86
N ARG A 144 -8.89 28.00 39.39
CA ARG A 144 -8.77 27.70 40.84
C ARG A 144 -8.55 28.91 41.75
N ARG A 145 -8.38 30.12 41.19
CA ARG A 145 -8.15 31.37 41.95
C ARG A 145 -9.35 32.32 41.93
N ARG A 146 -10.57 31.78 41.82
CA ARG A 146 -11.80 32.55 41.92
C ARG A 146 -12.85 31.79 42.74
N THR A 147 -12.61 31.71 44.05
CA THR A 147 -13.65 31.45 45.04
C THR A 147 -13.79 32.73 45.89
N PRO A 148 -15.02 33.13 46.24
CA PRO A 148 -15.31 34.41 46.89
C PRO A 148 -14.71 34.53 48.30
#